data_AF-A0A9W8UZB8-F1
#
_entry.id   AF-A0A9W8UZB8-F1
#
_cell.length_a   1.000
_cell.length_b   1.000
_cell.length_c   1.000
_cell.angle_alpha   90.00
_cell.angle_beta   90.00
_cell.angle_gamma   90.00
#
_symmetry.space_group_name_H-M   'P 1'
#
loop_
_entity.id
_entity.type
_entity.pdbx_description
1 polymer ?
#
loop_
_entity_poly.entity_id
_entity_poly.type
_entity_poly.pdbx_seq_one_letter_code
_entity_poly.pdbx_strand_id
1 'polypeptide(L)'
;MLGDSNRRGVAWPACGEIDIMENINGQSIGYASLHCNKAPGGICNEPTGLAAQTPLPDTNYHVWRVQIDRRNSNWKSQSITWYMDGRVFHKVTGAKINDAKTWKALAYSPLYIILNVAVGGDWPGNPNKYTYGDKGSMMEVGYVAHYISK
;
A
#
# COMPACT_ATOMS: atom_id res chain seq x y z
N MET A 1 -2.45 3.49 2.38
CA MET A 1 -3.32 4.67 2.10
C MET A 1 -4.71 4.14 1.83
N LEU A 2 -5.73 4.76 2.39
CA LEU A 2 -7.11 4.24 2.30
C LEU A 2 -8.02 5.26 1.61
N GLY A 3 -9.02 4.78 0.87
CA GLY A 3 -10.01 5.62 0.22
C GLY A 3 -10.79 6.46 1.21
N ASP A 4 -10.88 7.78 0.98
CA ASP A 4 -11.68 8.69 1.81
C ASP A 4 -13.16 8.29 1.87
N SER A 5 -13.65 7.61 0.81
CA SER A 5 -15.00 7.07 0.74
C SER A 5 -15.30 6.06 1.87
N ASN A 6 -14.29 5.44 2.48
CA ASN A 6 -14.43 4.62 3.67
C ASN A 6 -15.07 5.38 4.84
N ARG A 7 -14.70 6.65 5.02
CA ARG A 7 -15.28 7.55 6.02
C ARG A 7 -16.70 8.00 5.69
N ARG A 8 -17.18 7.67 4.49
CA ARG A 8 -18.49 8.06 3.94
C ARG A 8 -19.38 6.84 3.64
N GLY A 9 -19.07 5.69 4.23
CA GLY A 9 -19.90 4.49 4.16
C GLY A 9 -19.56 3.50 3.04
N VAL A 10 -18.50 3.71 2.26
CA VAL A 10 -18.02 2.69 1.31
C VAL A 10 -17.10 1.72 2.03
N ALA A 11 -17.56 0.50 2.27
CA ALA A 11 -16.78 -0.51 2.98
C ALA A 11 -15.45 -0.86 2.28
N TRP A 12 -14.48 -1.31 3.07
CA TRP A 12 -13.29 -1.99 2.55
C TRP A 12 -13.69 -3.33 1.90
N PRO A 13 -13.04 -3.78 0.81
CA PRO A 13 -11.96 -3.11 0.05
C PRO A 13 -12.48 -2.23 -1.09
N ALA A 14 -13.80 -2.05 -1.22
CA ALA A 14 -14.41 -1.30 -2.32
C ALA A 14 -14.01 0.20 -2.33
N CYS A 15 -13.64 0.75 -1.17
CA CYS A 15 -13.09 2.09 -1.06
C CYS A 15 -11.68 2.25 -1.68
N GLY A 16 -10.96 1.15 -1.88
CA GLY A 16 -9.60 1.10 -2.39
C GLY A 16 -8.56 1.37 -1.31
N GLU A 17 -7.49 0.58 -1.31
CA GLU A 17 -6.34 0.74 -0.43
C GLU A 17 -5.03 0.47 -1.17
N ILE A 18 -4.04 1.32 -0.91
CA ILE A 18 -2.71 1.32 -1.51
C ILE A 18 -1.70 1.27 -0.37
N ASP A 19 -1.15 0.10 -0.08
CA ASP A 19 -0.14 -0.05 0.94
C ASP A 19 1.22 0.23 0.34
N ILE A 20 1.82 1.33 0.80
CA ILE A 20 3.08 1.84 0.25
C ILE A 20 4.24 1.02 0.81
N MET A 21 4.14 0.66 2.10
CA MET A 21 5.09 -0.15 2.83
C MET A 21 4.36 -0.85 3.98
N GLU A 22 4.58 -2.16 4.07
CA GLU A 22 4.33 -2.97 5.26
C GLU A 22 5.59 -3.77 5.59
N ASN A 23 5.81 -4.03 6.88
CA ASN A 23 6.85 -4.94 7.37
C ASN A 23 6.30 -5.66 8.60
N ILE A 24 6.67 -6.94 8.74
CA ILE A 24 6.31 -7.73 9.90
C ILE A 24 7.56 -8.32 10.53
N ASN A 25 7.53 -8.48 11.85
CA ASN A 25 8.51 -9.24 12.62
C ASN A 25 9.98 -8.85 12.38
N GLY A 26 10.25 -7.59 11.99
CA GLY A 26 11.61 -7.10 11.72
C GLY A 26 12.29 -7.82 10.56
N GLN A 27 11.53 -8.39 9.62
CA GLN A 27 12.10 -9.08 8.47
C GLN A 27 12.90 -8.13 7.57
N SER A 28 13.94 -8.66 6.92
CA SER A 28 14.69 -7.98 5.85
C SER A 28 13.92 -7.91 4.52
N ILE A 29 12.60 -7.78 4.59
CA ILE A 29 11.67 -7.72 3.46
C ILE A 29 10.63 -6.64 3.76
N GLY A 30 10.39 -5.75 2.81
CA GLY A 30 9.21 -4.88 2.83
C GLY A 30 8.20 -5.31 1.78
N TYR A 31 6.94 -5.06 2.08
CA TYR A 31 5.79 -5.46 1.27
C TYR A 31 5.04 -4.22 0.78
N ALA A 32 4.41 -4.36 -0.37
CA ALA A 32 3.39 -3.44 -0.85
C ALA A 32 2.24 -4.23 -1.45
N SER A 33 1.03 -3.73 -1.27
CA SER A 33 -0.18 -4.35 -1.78
C SER A 33 -1.15 -3.30 -2.29
N LEU A 34 -2.07 -3.78 -3.13
CA LEU A 34 -3.21 -3.02 -3.60
C LEU A 34 -4.46 -3.84 -3.30
N HIS A 35 -5.35 -3.27 -2.48
CA HIS A 35 -6.61 -3.89 -2.09
C HIS A 35 -7.78 -3.15 -2.74
N CYS A 36 -8.72 -3.90 -3.30
CA CYS A 36 -9.78 -3.34 -4.11
C CYS A 36 -10.98 -4.27 -4.30
N ASN A 37 -12.05 -3.69 -4.87
CA ASN A 37 -13.22 -4.42 -5.36
C ASN A 37 -14.07 -5.07 -4.28
N LYS A 38 -13.76 -6.30 -3.86
CA LYS A 38 -14.53 -7.07 -2.88
C LYS A 38 -13.64 -8.10 -2.19
N ALA A 39 -14.00 -8.44 -0.96
CA ALA A 39 -13.42 -9.57 -0.22
C ALA A 39 -14.50 -10.61 0.12
N PRO A 40 -14.16 -11.92 0.12
CA PRO A 40 -12.90 -12.51 -0.31
C PRO A 40 -12.75 -12.59 -1.85
N GLY A 41 -11.52 -12.76 -2.33
CA GLY A 41 -11.17 -12.90 -3.74
C GLY A 41 -11.31 -11.61 -4.53
N GLY A 42 -12.12 -11.63 -5.59
CA GLY A 42 -12.31 -10.44 -6.44
C GLY A 42 -11.09 -10.09 -7.29
N ILE A 43 -11.13 -8.89 -7.88
CA ILE A 43 -10.10 -8.42 -8.84
C ILE A 43 -8.72 -8.35 -8.19
N CYS A 44 -8.68 -7.98 -6.90
CA CYS A 44 -7.44 -7.83 -6.14
C CYS A 44 -7.02 -9.07 -5.33
N ASN A 45 -7.72 -10.21 -5.43
CA ASN A 45 -7.38 -11.44 -4.70
C ASN A 45 -7.32 -11.25 -3.17
N GLU A 46 -8.39 -10.73 -2.60
CA GLU A 46 -8.50 -10.45 -1.17
C GLU A 46 -8.57 -11.72 -0.31
N PRO A 47 -8.00 -11.72 0.91
CA PRO A 47 -7.39 -10.57 1.59
C PRO A 47 -5.90 -10.36 1.26
N THR A 48 -5.31 -11.15 0.35
CA THR A 48 -3.88 -11.02 0.01
C THR A 48 -3.58 -9.73 -0.76
N GLY A 49 -4.54 -9.23 -1.55
CA GLY A 49 -4.31 -8.08 -2.42
C GLY A 49 -3.42 -8.43 -3.62
N LEU A 50 -3.22 -7.44 -4.50
CA LEU A 50 -2.18 -7.52 -5.53
C LEU A 50 -0.85 -7.13 -4.90
N ALA A 51 -0.20 -8.08 -4.25
CA ALA A 51 1.00 -7.85 -3.45
C ALA A 51 2.31 -8.05 -4.24
N ALA A 52 3.36 -7.39 -3.77
CA ALA A 52 4.75 -7.61 -4.15
C ALA A 52 5.66 -7.34 -2.95
N GLN A 53 6.90 -7.81 -3.03
CA GLN A 53 7.89 -7.64 -1.97
C GLN A 53 9.21 -7.12 -2.55
N THR A 54 10.01 -6.49 -1.69
CA THR A 54 11.35 -6.03 -2.01
C THR A 54 12.29 -6.24 -0.83
N PRO A 55 13.59 -6.52 -1.05
CA PRO A 55 14.55 -6.63 0.05
C PRO A 55 14.63 -5.33 0.86
N LEU A 56 14.64 -5.45 2.19
CA LEU A 56 14.94 -4.37 3.14
C LEU A 56 16.29 -4.67 3.80
N PRO A 57 17.39 -4.06 3.32
CA PRO A 57 18.74 -4.52 3.64
C PRO A 57 19.17 -4.19 5.06
N ASP A 58 18.61 -3.15 5.66
CA ASP A 58 18.98 -2.67 6.99
C ASP A 58 17.82 -1.89 7.64
N THR A 59 18.10 -1.27 8.79
CA THR A 59 17.13 -0.49 9.59
C THR A 59 17.34 1.02 9.47
N ASN A 60 18.09 1.48 8.47
CA ASN A 60 18.28 2.91 8.21
C ASN A 60 17.01 3.52 7.57
N TYR A 61 17.02 4.84 7.41
CA TYR A 61 15.98 5.53 6.66
C TYR A 61 16.00 5.12 5.17
N HIS A 62 14.87 4.60 4.70
CA HIS A 62 14.60 4.31 3.29
C HIS A 62 13.44 5.15 2.76
N VAL A 63 13.48 5.48 1.46
CA VAL A 63 12.41 6.24 0.81
C VAL A 63 11.42 5.29 0.16
N TRP A 64 10.23 5.20 0.75
CA TRP A 64 9.09 4.48 0.20
C TRP A 64 8.18 5.44 -0.55
N ARG A 65 7.86 5.11 -1.81
CA ARG A 65 7.08 5.99 -2.66
C ARG A 65 6.08 5.20 -3.49
N VAL A 66 4.87 5.73 -3.61
CA VAL A 66 3.92 5.32 -4.65
C VAL A 66 3.71 6.48 -5.63
N GLN A 67 3.57 6.15 -6.92
CA GLN A 67 3.28 7.09 -7.99
C GLN A 67 2.02 6.62 -8.73
N ILE A 68 1.01 7.49 -8.78
CA ILE A 68 -0.20 7.29 -9.59
C ILE A 68 -0.04 8.09 -10.89
N ASP A 69 0.34 7.41 -11.97
CA ASP A 69 0.53 8.03 -13.30
C ASP A 69 -0.76 7.98 -14.12
N ARG A 70 -1.37 9.15 -14.29
CA ARG A 70 -2.64 9.37 -15.02
C ARG A 70 -2.45 10.12 -16.33
N ARG A 71 -1.22 10.29 -16.81
CA ARG A 71 -0.93 11.14 -17.99
C ARG A 71 -1.56 10.61 -19.28
N ASN A 72 -1.75 9.30 -19.39
CA ASN A 72 -2.43 8.71 -20.55
C ASN A 72 -3.94 8.92 -20.45
N SER A 73 -4.60 9.36 -21.53
CA SER A 73 -6.06 9.57 -21.57
C SER A 73 -6.87 8.26 -21.45
N ASN A 74 -6.30 7.14 -21.87
CA ASN A 74 -6.89 5.82 -21.67
C ASN A 74 -6.49 5.30 -20.28
N TRP A 75 -7.49 5.20 -19.38
CA TRP A 75 -7.28 4.73 -18.01
C TRP A 75 -6.65 3.33 -17.93
N LYS A 76 -6.85 2.47 -18.94
CA LYS A 76 -6.21 1.14 -18.98
C LYS A 76 -4.69 1.22 -19.13
N SER A 77 -4.18 2.31 -19.70
CA SER A 77 -2.74 2.57 -19.88
C SER A 77 -2.11 3.34 -18.71
N GLN A 78 -2.90 3.69 -17.70
CA GLN A 78 -2.42 4.34 -16.48
C GLN A 78 -1.86 3.31 -15.50
N SER A 79 -1.11 3.76 -14.50
CA SER A 79 -0.49 2.86 -13.52
C SER A 79 -0.33 3.45 -12.14
N ILE A 80 -0.39 2.57 -11.14
CA ILE A 80 0.10 2.79 -9.78
C ILE A 80 1.42 2.03 -9.67
N THR A 81 2.51 2.70 -9.30
CA THR A 81 3.87 2.13 -9.27
C THR A 81 4.52 2.42 -7.93
N TRP A 82 5.09 1.39 -7.30
CA TRP A 82 5.76 1.49 -6.01
C TRP A 82 7.26 1.46 -6.18
N TYR A 83 7.94 2.20 -5.31
CA TYR A 83 9.38 2.36 -5.28
C TYR A 83 9.90 2.24 -3.87
N MET A 84 11.06 1.61 -3.74
CA MET A 84 11.95 1.71 -2.58
C MET A 84 13.26 2.31 -3.09
N ASP A 85 13.72 3.39 -2.46
CA ASP A 85 14.96 4.10 -2.81
C ASP A 85 15.08 4.40 -4.32
N GLY A 86 13.96 4.82 -4.90
CA GLY A 86 13.87 5.16 -6.32
C GLY A 86 13.80 3.97 -7.29
N ARG A 87 13.92 2.73 -6.80
CA ARG A 87 13.82 1.51 -7.62
C ARG A 87 12.39 0.99 -7.63
N VAL A 88 11.84 0.74 -8.83
CA VAL A 88 10.52 0.12 -8.98
C VAL A 88 10.59 -1.32 -8.47
N PHE A 89 9.66 -1.70 -7.60
CA PHE A 89 9.49 -3.09 -7.18
C PHE A 89 8.06 -3.62 -7.36
N HIS A 90 7.09 -2.74 -7.61
CA HIS A 90 5.71 -3.13 -7.91
C HIS A 90 5.06 -2.19 -8.91
N LYS A 91 4.15 -2.72 -9.73
CA LYS A 91 3.35 -1.94 -10.68
C LYS A 91 2.02 -2.62 -10.97
N VAL A 92 0.93 -1.88 -10.81
CA VAL A 92 -0.41 -2.30 -11.23
C VAL A 92 -0.95 -1.31 -12.25
N THR A 93 -1.46 -1.82 -13.37
CA THR A 93 -2.03 -1.01 -14.45
C THR A 93 -3.55 -1.01 -14.42
N GLY A 94 -4.16 0.01 -15.02
CA GLY A 94 -5.61 0.01 -15.24
C GLY A 94 -6.06 -1.22 -16.04
N ALA A 95 -5.27 -1.65 -17.03
CA ALA A 95 -5.54 -2.88 -17.78
C ALA A 95 -5.52 -4.15 -16.91
N LYS A 96 -4.67 -4.22 -15.87
CA LYS A 96 -4.65 -5.34 -14.93
C LYS A 96 -5.92 -5.36 -14.06
N ILE A 97 -6.40 -4.20 -13.63
CA ILE A 97 -7.65 -4.07 -12.86
C ILE A 97 -8.86 -4.35 -13.75
N ASN A 98 -8.85 -3.86 -14.99
CA ASN A 98 -9.89 -4.05 -16.01
C ASN A 98 -11.35 -3.76 -15.56
N ASP A 99 -11.53 -2.98 -14.50
CA ASP A 99 -12.82 -2.46 -14.03
C ASP A 99 -12.71 -0.96 -13.76
N ALA A 100 -13.46 -0.16 -14.53
CA ALA A 100 -13.32 1.30 -14.50
C ALA A 100 -13.75 1.92 -13.17
N LYS A 101 -14.75 1.33 -12.49
CA LYS A 101 -15.23 1.82 -11.18
C LYS A 101 -14.18 1.59 -10.11
N THR A 102 -13.58 0.40 -10.09
CA THR A 102 -12.49 0.04 -9.18
C THR A 102 -11.25 0.90 -9.46
N TRP A 103 -10.88 1.09 -10.73
CA TRP A 103 -9.76 1.98 -11.08
C TRP A 103 -10.01 3.43 -10.63
N LYS A 104 -11.24 3.93 -10.78
CA LYS A 104 -11.61 5.26 -10.29
C LYS A 104 -11.40 5.39 -8.78
N ALA A 105 -11.81 4.39 -7.99
CA ALA A 105 -11.61 4.39 -6.54
C ALA A 105 -10.12 4.46 -6.15
N LEU A 106 -9.26 3.75 -6.88
CA LEU A 106 -7.82 3.67 -6.59
C LEU A 106 -7.01 4.88 -7.07
N ALA A 107 -7.33 5.43 -8.26
CA ALA A 107 -6.49 6.43 -8.93
C ALA A 107 -7.10 7.83 -9.03
N TYR A 108 -8.41 7.99 -8.85
CA TYR A 108 -9.11 9.27 -9.07
C TYR A 108 -9.85 9.80 -7.86
N SER A 109 -10.29 8.91 -6.96
CA SER A 109 -10.93 9.31 -5.72
C SER A 109 -9.90 9.82 -4.70
N PRO A 110 -10.29 10.72 -3.78
CA PRO A 110 -9.43 11.12 -2.67
C PRO A 110 -9.04 9.93 -1.79
N LEU A 111 -7.78 9.91 -1.38
CA LEU A 111 -7.20 8.97 -0.42
C LEU A 111 -6.68 9.75 0.77
N TYR A 112 -6.61 9.11 1.94
CA TYR A 112 -5.89 9.62 3.09
C TYR A 112 -4.72 8.70 3.47
N ILE A 113 -3.66 9.30 4.01
CA ILE A 113 -2.47 8.60 4.47
C ILE A 113 -2.72 8.05 5.87
N ILE A 114 -2.26 6.82 6.10
CA ILE A 114 -2.24 6.17 7.41
C ILE A 114 -0.77 5.80 7.66
N LEU A 115 -0.31 6.11 8.87
CA LEU A 115 0.96 5.66 9.42
C LEU A 115 0.64 5.03 10.78
N ASN A 116 1.01 3.78 10.96
CA ASN A 116 0.76 3.06 12.20
C ASN A 116 1.83 2.00 12.43
N VAL A 117 1.96 1.58 13.69
CA VAL A 117 2.68 0.36 14.08
C VAL A 117 1.64 -0.54 14.74
N ALA A 118 1.20 -1.59 14.02
CA ALA A 118 0.29 -2.57 14.57
C ALA A 118 1.06 -3.58 15.45
N VAL A 119 0.42 -4.07 16.51
CA VAL A 119 1.00 -5.09 17.40
C VAL A 119 0.05 -6.29 17.42
N GLY A 120 0.50 -7.42 16.89
CA GLY A 120 -0.34 -8.60 16.69
C GLY A 120 -1.11 -8.58 15.36
N GLY A 121 -1.98 -9.57 15.18
CA GLY A 121 -2.83 -9.75 13.99
C GLY A 121 -2.60 -11.08 13.30
N ASP A 122 -3.53 -11.46 12.41
CA ASP A 122 -3.51 -12.77 11.74
C ASP A 122 -2.25 -12.99 10.91
N TRP A 123 -1.75 -11.93 10.26
CA TRP A 123 -0.56 -12.02 9.40
C TRP A 123 0.76 -12.02 10.18
N PRO A 124 1.09 -11.03 11.03
CA PRO A 124 2.34 -11.05 11.80
C PRO A 124 2.35 -12.11 12.93
N GLY A 125 1.18 -12.59 13.36
CA GLY A 125 1.03 -13.40 14.56
C GLY A 125 1.08 -12.56 15.85
N ASN A 126 0.85 -13.21 16.99
CA ASN A 126 0.90 -12.53 18.29
C ASN A 126 2.33 -12.25 18.74
N PRO A 127 2.59 -11.13 19.44
CA PRO A 127 3.86 -10.89 20.09
C PRO A 127 4.21 -12.01 21.09
N ASN A 128 5.51 -12.25 21.28
CA ASN A 128 6.04 -13.30 22.12
C ASN A 128 7.18 -12.76 23.01
N LYS A 129 7.84 -13.64 23.77
CA LYS A 129 8.91 -13.26 24.71
C LYS A 129 10.15 -12.61 24.06
N TYR A 130 10.29 -12.70 22.74
CA TYR A 130 11.36 -12.06 21.97
C TYR A 130 10.94 -10.74 21.33
N THR A 131 9.66 -10.35 21.44
CA THR A 131 9.18 -9.06 20.95
C THR A 131 9.78 -7.92 21.77
N TYR A 132 10.44 -6.98 21.09
CA TYR A 132 10.98 -5.80 21.74
C TYR A 132 9.87 -4.81 22.13
N GLY A 133 9.98 -4.26 23.33
CA GLY A 133 9.13 -3.17 23.81
C GLY A 133 9.71 -1.79 23.48
N ASP A 134 8.94 -0.75 23.81
CA ASP A 134 9.35 0.65 23.78
C ASP A 134 9.95 1.08 22.42
N LYS A 135 11.11 1.74 22.46
CA LYS A 135 11.82 2.23 21.28
C LYS A 135 12.43 1.11 20.43
N GLY A 136 12.48 -0.13 20.93
CA GLY A 136 13.01 -1.26 20.17
C GLY A 136 12.14 -1.67 18.98
N SER A 137 10.88 -1.21 18.96
CA SER A 137 9.89 -1.49 17.90
C SER A 137 9.27 -0.22 17.30
N MET A 138 9.95 0.93 17.43
CA MET A 138 9.41 2.20 16.93
C MET A 138 9.51 2.31 15.40
N MET A 139 8.55 3.01 14.80
CA MET A 139 8.67 3.49 13.42
C MET A 139 9.11 4.96 13.45
N GLU A 140 10.28 5.23 12.88
CA GLU A 140 10.77 6.60 12.69
C GLU A 140 10.39 7.11 11.29
N VAL A 141 9.82 8.32 11.21
CA VAL A 141 9.38 8.92 9.96
C VAL A 141 10.04 10.27 9.80
N GLY A 142 11.04 10.35 8.91
CA GLY A 142 11.76 11.60 8.64
C GLY A 142 10.89 12.66 7.95
N TYR A 143 10.07 12.26 6.98
CA TYR A 143 9.11 13.15 6.31
C TYR A 143 7.98 12.38 5.62
N VAL A 144 6.90 13.09 5.31
CA VAL A 144 5.89 12.70 4.33
C VAL A 144 5.79 13.85 3.32
N ALA A 145 5.90 13.53 2.03
CA ALA A 145 5.81 14.53 0.97
C ALA A 145 4.87 14.07 -0.15
N HIS A 146 4.11 15.02 -0.69
CA HIS A 146 3.21 14.80 -1.81
C HIS A 146 3.61 15.72 -2.96
N TYR A 147 3.82 15.13 -4.14
CA TYR A 147 4.23 15.83 -5.34
C TYR A 147 3.19 15.62 -6.44
N ILE A 148 2.97 16.67 -7.22
CA ILE A 148 2.12 16.63 -8.42
C ILE A 148 2.98 17.14 -9.58
N SER A 149 3.13 16.32 -10.62
CA SER A 149 3.69 16.84 -11.89
C SER A 149 2.65 17.74 -12.53
N LYS A 150 3.05 18.98 -12.83
CA LYS A 150 2.32 19.85 -13.75
C LYS A 150 2.61 19.43 -15.20
#